data_AF-A0A9Q3JTT7-F1
#
_entry.id   AF-A0A9Q3JTT7-F1
#
_cell.length_a   1.000
_cell.length_b   1.000
_cell.length_c   1.000
_cell.angle_alpha   90.00
_cell.angle_beta   90.00
_cell.angle_gamma   90.00
#
_symmetry.space_group_name_H-M   'P 1'
#
loop_
_entity.id
_entity.type
_entity.pdbx_description
1 polymer ?
#
loop_
_entity_poly.entity_id
_entity_poly.type
_entity_poly.pdbx_seq_one_letter_code
_entity_poly.pdbx_strand_id
1 'polypeptide(L)'
;MSKISTKKEKETYLKTQPPTSRMLNEFKPETLVICTPLGFTDLDNLSSKTLIDTINGILKNMVASVDSKPFEIWGIKCLPLKELKIYTSTQSEAQWLFLNKHNWKSQLNSNLKTHPSCYPALINGIPKEFKPEDSSHLLQLRTQHDSISKMA
;
A
#
# COMPACT_ATOMS: atom_id res chain seq x y z
N MET A 1 65.21 5.60 -34.13
CA MET A 1 64.32 6.03 -33.02
C MET A 1 62.94 6.34 -33.60
N SER A 2 62.04 5.37 -33.58
CA SER A 2 60.66 5.53 -34.10
C SER A 2 59.77 6.10 -33.01
N LYS A 3 59.11 7.24 -33.28
CA LYS A 3 58.11 7.82 -32.38
C LYS A 3 56.77 7.11 -32.63
N ILE A 4 56.30 6.38 -31.64
CA ILE A 4 54.95 5.80 -31.62
C ILE A 4 53.98 6.93 -31.26
N SER A 5 53.06 7.23 -32.18
CA SER A 5 51.97 8.18 -31.96
C SER A 5 50.83 7.47 -31.24
N THR A 6 50.61 7.80 -29.97
CA THR A 6 49.46 7.32 -29.19
C THR A 6 48.24 8.16 -29.50
N LYS A 7 47.33 7.63 -30.31
CA LYS A 7 45.99 8.18 -30.51
C LYS A 7 45.18 7.94 -29.23
N LYS A 8 44.96 8.98 -28.42
CA LYS A 8 43.99 8.95 -27.32
C LYS A 8 42.59 8.93 -27.91
N GLU A 9 41.96 7.77 -27.89
CA GLU A 9 40.53 7.60 -28.17
C GLU A 9 39.74 8.30 -27.07
N LYS A 10 38.95 9.31 -27.44
CA LYS A 10 38.08 10.04 -26.53
C LYS A 10 36.76 9.28 -26.44
N GLU A 11 36.53 8.59 -25.33
CA GLU A 11 35.19 8.12 -24.98
C GLU A 11 34.28 9.34 -24.78
N THR A 12 33.44 9.62 -25.78
CA THR A 12 32.33 10.56 -25.67
C THR A 12 31.24 9.92 -24.82
N TYR A 13 31.25 10.20 -23.53
CA TYR A 13 30.11 9.91 -22.65
C TYR A 13 28.92 10.75 -23.13
N LEU A 14 27.98 10.11 -23.82
CA LEU A 14 26.66 10.71 -24.08
C LEU A 14 26.06 11.07 -22.71
N LYS A 15 25.85 12.36 -22.45
CA LYS A 15 25.04 12.83 -21.32
C LYS A 15 23.63 12.28 -21.52
N THR A 16 23.34 11.13 -20.94
CA THR A 16 21.98 10.61 -20.85
C THR A 16 21.18 11.56 -19.97
N GLN A 17 20.04 12.02 -20.47
CA GLN A 17 19.11 12.75 -19.62
C GLN A 17 18.74 11.86 -18.43
N PRO A 18 18.67 12.42 -17.20
CA PRO A 18 18.22 11.65 -16.06
C PRO A 18 16.83 11.07 -16.37
N PRO A 19 16.58 9.81 -16.03
CA PRO A 19 15.29 9.17 -16.28
C PRO A 19 14.17 10.00 -15.65
N THR A 20 13.05 10.10 -16.36
CA THR A 20 11.90 10.87 -15.88
C THR A 20 11.31 10.25 -14.62
N SER A 21 10.63 11.07 -13.80
CA SER A 21 9.94 10.59 -12.60
C SER A 21 8.95 9.45 -12.90
N ARG A 22 8.32 9.49 -14.07
CA ARG A 22 7.45 8.41 -14.58
C ARG A 22 8.22 7.10 -14.73
N MET A 23 9.34 7.11 -15.44
CA MET A 23 10.18 5.92 -15.62
C MET A 23 10.69 5.40 -14.27
N LEU A 24 11.13 6.28 -13.38
CA LEU A 24 11.59 5.88 -12.04
C LEU A 24 10.47 5.29 -11.18
N ASN A 25 9.23 5.74 -11.32
CA ASN A 25 8.09 5.19 -10.59
C ASN A 25 7.68 3.82 -11.11
N GLU A 26 7.81 3.53 -12.41
CA GLU A 26 7.51 2.22 -12.98
C GLU A 26 8.38 1.10 -12.37
N PHE A 27 9.58 1.43 -11.86
CA PHE A 27 10.48 0.48 -11.20
C PHE A 27 10.38 0.48 -9.66
N LYS A 28 9.57 1.37 -9.06
CA LYS A 28 9.40 1.35 -7.60
C LYS A 28 8.41 0.24 -7.24
N PRO A 29 8.77 -0.65 -6.31
CA PRO A 29 7.79 -1.58 -5.75
C PRO A 29 6.67 -0.77 -5.14
N GLU A 30 5.45 -1.17 -5.44
CA GLU A 30 4.26 -0.54 -4.88
C GLU A 30 4.11 -0.95 -3.42
N THR A 31 3.69 -0.01 -2.60
CA THR A 31 3.63 -0.23 -1.16
C THR A 31 2.28 0.11 -0.59
N LEU A 32 1.76 -0.79 0.23
CA LEU A 32 0.54 -0.59 0.99
C LEU A 32 0.90 -0.47 2.48
N VAL A 33 0.44 0.61 3.12
CA VAL A 33 0.53 0.77 4.57
C VAL A 33 -0.80 0.38 5.20
N ILE A 34 -0.73 -0.46 6.21
CA ILE A 34 -1.89 -0.98 6.91
C ILE A 34 -1.77 -0.61 8.37
N CYS A 35 -2.67 0.27 8.79
CA CYS A 35 -2.77 0.67 10.18
C CYS A 35 -3.27 -0.52 11.03
N THR A 36 -2.65 -0.65 12.19
CA THR A 36 -3.04 -1.57 13.25
C THR A 36 -3.77 -0.78 14.35
N PRO A 37 -4.58 -1.45 15.19
CA PRO A 37 -5.20 -0.80 16.34
C PRO A 37 -4.15 -0.17 17.27
N LEU A 38 -4.55 0.87 18.00
CA LEU A 38 -3.68 1.48 19.01
C LEU A 38 -3.28 0.45 20.07
N GLY A 39 -1.98 0.41 20.40
CA GLY A 39 -1.44 -0.55 21.36
C GLY A 39 -1.32 -1.99 20.86
N PHE A 40 -1.47 -2.22 19.55
CA PHE A 40 -1.34 -3.56 18.97
C PHE A 40 0.11 -4.06 19.02
N THR A 41 0.33 -5.18 19.71
CA THR A 41 1.66 -5.79 19.92
C THR A 41 1.74 -7.25 19.46
N ASP A 42 0.66 -7.82 18.94
CA ASP A 42 0.58 -9.26 18.65
C ASP A 42 1.58 -9.74 17.59
N LEU A 43 2.10 -8.84 16.76
CA LEU A 43 3.09 -9.15 15.72
C LEU A 43 4.52 -8.76 16.10
N ASP A 44 4.75 -8.23 17.31
CA ASP A 44 6.05 -7.68 17.70
C ASP A 44 7.17 -8.71 17.74
N ASN A 45 6.82 -9.96 18.06
CA ASN A 45 7.78 -11.06 18.17
C ASN A 45 7.97 -11.83 16.86
N LEU A 46 7.23 -11.48 15.80
CA LEU A 46 7.31 -12.18 14.53
C LEU A 46 8.37 -11.55 13.62
N SER A 47 9.18 -12.42 13.02
CA SER A 47 10.14 -11.97 12.01
C SER A 47 9.41 -11.55 10.72
N SER A 48 10.01 -10.64 9.94
CA SER A 48 9.50 -10.28 8.62
C SER A 48 9.29 -11.51 7.72
N LYS A 49 10.18 -12.50 7.79
CA LYS A 49 10.06 -13.73 7.01
C LYS A 49 8.81 -14.52 7.42
N THR A 50 8.61 -14.72 8.73
CA THR A 50 7.42 -15.40 9.25
C THR A 50 6.13 -14.71 8.82
N LEU A 51 6.11 -13.37 8.87
CA LEU A 51 4.97 -12.58 8.42
C LEU A 51 4.71 -12.74 6.91
N ILE A 52 5.76 -12.72 6.09
CA ILE A 52 5.66 -12.93 4.64
C ILE A 52 5.08 -14.32 4.35
N ASP A 53 5.67 -15.37 4.94
CA ASP A 53 5.22 -16.76 4.73
C ASP A 53 3.76 -16.94 5.16
N THR A 54 3.37 -16.33 6.29
CA THR A 54 1.99 -16.39 6.79
C THR A 54 1.02 -15.69 5.85
N ILE A 55 1.34 -14.47 5.41
CA ILE A 55 0.48 -13.70 4.51
C ILE A 55 0.36 -14.41 3.15
N ASN A 56 1.47 -14.89 2.58
CA ASN A 56 1.43 -15.62 1.32
C ASN A 56 0.64 -16.93 1.43
N GLY A 57 0.72 -17.63 2.57
CA GLY A 57 -0.15 -18.77 2.86
C GLY A 57 -1.64 -18.42 2.86
N ILE A 58 -2.01 -17.29 3.48
CA ILE A 58 -3.39 -16.78 3.48
C ILE A 58 -3.84 -16.43 2.06
N LEU A 59 -3.02 -15.68 1.31
CA LEU A 59 -3.33 -15.28 -0.08
C LEU A 59 -3.54 -16.49 -0.98
N LYS A 60 -2.70 -17.53 -0.83
CA LYS A 60 -2.84 -18.79 -1.55
C LYS A 60 -4.14 -19.50 -1.20
N ASN A 61 -4.51 -19.57 0.07
CA ASN A 61 -5.78 -20.17 0.51
C ASN A 61 -7.00 -19.41 -0.03
N MET A 62 -6.86 -18.09 -0.22
CA MET A 62 -7.90 -17.24 -0.80
C MET A 62 -7.93 -17.25 -2.34
N VAL A 63 -7.03 -17.99 -2.98
CA VAL A 63 -6.87 -18.00 -4.45
C VAL A 63 -6.69 -16.56 -4.98
N ALA A 64 -5.93 -15.74 -4.25
CA ALA A 64 -5.67 -14.35 -4.60
C ALA A 64 -4.99 -14.26 -5.97
N SER A 65 -5.58 -13.49 -6.88
CA SER A 65 -5.06 -13.34 -8.24
C SER A 65 -5.33 -11.94 -8.80
N VAL A 66 -4.41 -11.50 -9.66
CA VAL A 66 -4.49 -10.28 -10.47
C VAL A 66 -4.22 -10.68 -11.91
N ASP A 67 -5.05 -10.23 -12.84
CA ASP A 67 -4.97 -10.63 -14.26
C ASP A 67 -4.90 -12.16 -14.46
N SER A 68 -5.68 -12.90 -13.65
CA SER A 68 -5.72 -14.37 -13.60
C SER A 68 -4.41 -15.05 -13.19
N LYS A 69 -3.44 -14.29 -12.66
CA LYS A 69 -2.17 -14.82 -12.13
C LYS A 69 -2.17 -14.75 -10.61
N PRO A 70 -1.82 -15.84 -9.91
CA PRO A 70 -1.59 -15.77 -8.48
C PRO A 70 -0.41 -14.85 -8.18
N PHE A 71 -0.45 -14.17 -7.05
CA PHE A 71 0.62 -13.27 -6.63
C PHE A 71 0.97 -13.46 -5.16
N GLU A 72 2.16 -12.98 -4.81
CA GLU A 72 2.73 -13.05 -3.46
C GLU A 72 3.29 -11.69 -3.08
N ILE A 73 3.33 -11.40 -1.79
CA ILE A 73 4.02 -10.21 -1.29
C ILE A 73 5.52 -10.44 -1.29
N TRP A 74 6.29 -9.41 -1.64
CA TRP A 74 7.75 -9.48 -1.75
C TRP A 74 8.47 -9.13 -0.45
N GLY A 75 7.79 -8.36 0.40
CA GLY A 75 8.40 -7.87 1.62
C GLY A 75 7.39 -7.28 2.57
N ILE A 76 7.80 -7.21 3.83
CA ILE A 76 7.05 -6.53 4.86
C ILE A 76 8.02 -5.80 5.81
N LYS A 77 7.60 -4.61 6.23
CA LYS A 77 8.28 -3.81 7.24
C LYS A 77 7.27 -3.32 8.26
N CYS A 78 7.53 -3.58 9.52
CA CYS A 78 6.81 -2.95 10.62
C CYS A 78 7.32 -1.50 10.80
N LEU A 79 6.41 -0.53 10.76
CA LEU A 79 6.70 0.87 11.01
C LEU A 79 6.71 1.15 12.53
N PRO A 80 7.29 2.28 12.99
CA PRO A 80 7.37 2.60 14.42
C PRO A 80 6.01 2.65 15.13
N LEU A 81 4.96 3.07 14.42
CA LEU A 81 3.57 3.08 14.91
C LEU A 81 2.87 1.72 14.80
N LYS A 82 3.65 0.63 14.67
CA LYS A 82 3.17 -0.75 14.53
C LYS A 82 2.30 -1.00 13.29
N GLU A 83 2.38 -0.11 12.31
CA GLU A 83 1.74 -0.28 11.00
C GLU A 83 2.54 -1.27 10.15
N LEU A 84 1.87 -2.01 9.29
CA LEU A 84 2.51 -2.94 8.37
C LEU A 84 2.66 -2.26 7.01
N LYS A 85 3.90 -2.08 6.56
CA LYS A 85 4.21 -1.67 5.19
C LYS A 85 4.53 -2.91 4.36
N ILE A 86 3.65 -3.24 3.43
CA ILE A 86 3.75 -4.39 2.53
C ILE A 86 4.26 -3.92 1.18
N TYR A 87 5.13 -4.72 0.57
CA TYR A 87 5.71 -4.48 -0.75
C TYR A 87 5.16 -5.51 -1.74
N THR A 88 4.64 -5.04 -2.86
CA THR A 88 4.14 -5.88 -3.98
C THR A 88 4.92 -5.60 -5.25
N SER A 89 4.77 -6.47 -6.24
CA SER A 89 5.39 -6.29 -7.56
C SER A 89 4.70 -5.17 -8.34
N THR A 90 3.36 -5.13 -8.27
CA THR A 90 2.55 -4.22 -9.08
C THR A 90 1.55 -3.42 -8.25
N GLN A 91 1.05 -2.33 -8.84
CA GLN A 91 -0.01 -1.51 -8.25
C GLN A 91 -1.32 -2.27 -8.12
N SER A 92 -1.65 -3.10 -9.10
CA SER A 92 -2.86 -3.93 -9.10
C SER A 92 -2.86 -4.93 -7.93
N GLU A 93 -1.72 -5.51 -7.58
CA GLU A 93 -1.55 -6.36 -6.39
C GLU A 93 -1.76 -5.58 -5.10
N ALA A 94 -1.17 -4.39 -4.97
CA ALA A 94 -1.37 -3.52 -3.81
C ALA A 94 -2.84 -3.11 -3.66
N GLN A 95 -3.50 -2.77 -4.77
CA GLN A 95 -4.91 -2.43 -4.81
C GLN A 95 -5.78 -3.62 -4.40
N TRP A 96 -5.48 -4.82 -4.90
CA TRP A 96 -6.18 -6.04 -4.51
C TRP A 96 -6.08 -6.27 -3.00
N LEU A 97 -4.88 -6.15 -2.43
CA LEU A 97 -4.66 -6.28 -0.98
C LEU A 97 -5.47 -5.26 -0.18
N PHE A 98 -5.53 -4.02 -0.65
CA PHE A 98 -6.29 -2.96 0.00
C PHE A 98 -7.81 -3.21 -0.03
N LEU A 99 -8.35 -3.65 -1.17
CA LEU A 99 -9.77 -3.95 -1.34
C LEU A 99 -10.19 -5.16 -0.51
N ASN A 100 -9.34 -6.19 -0.46
CA ASN A 100 -9.59 -7.43 0.26
C ASN A 100 -9.09 -7.44 1.70
N LYS A 101 -8.65 -6.29 2.25
CA LYS A 101 -8.07 -6.17 3.60
C LYS A 101 -8.94 -6.75 4.71
N HIS A 102 -10.25 -6.69 4.56
CA HIS A 102 -11.20 -7.22 5.54
C HIS A 102 -11.18 -8.75 5.63
N ASN A 103 -10.82 -9.43 4.54
CA ASN A 103 -10.80 -10.89 4.44
C ASN A 103 -9.47 -11.48 4.92
N TRP A 104 -8.35 -10.94 4.43
CA TRP A 104 -7.05 -11.53 4.73
C TRP A 104 -6.48 -11.05 6.07
N LYS A 105 -6.75 -9.82 6.52
CA LYS A 105 -6.25 -9.33 7.81
C LYS A 105 -6.85 -10.10 8.98
N SER A 106 -8.13 -10.47 8.92
CA SER A 106 -8.77 -11.27 9.97
C SER A 106 -8.21 -12.68 10.08
N GLN A 107 -7.67 -13.22 8.99
CA GLN A 107 -6.99 -14.53 8.99
C GLN A 107 -5.56 -14.42 9.53
N LEU A 108 -4.90 -13.28 9.33
CA LEU A 108 -3.58 -13.01 9.91
C LEU A 108 -3.66 -12.87 11.43
N ASN A 109 -4.64 -12.09 11.92
CA ASN A 109 -4.92 -11.93 13.34
C ASN A 109 -6.36 -11.44 13.52
N SER A 110 -7.11 -12.05 14.44
CA SER A 110 -8.51 -11.69 14.73
C SER A 110 -8.68 -10.25 15.19
N ASN A 111 -7.69 -9.67 15.89
CA ASN A 111 -7.67 -8.27 16.34
C ASN A 111 -7.44 -7.28 15.19
N LEU A 112 -7.04 -7.74 13.99
CA LEU A 112 -6.87 -6.91 12.80
C LEU A 112 -8.13 -6.88 11.90
N LYS A 113 -9.25 -7.43 12.38
CA LYS A 113 -10.51 -7.45 11.65
C LYS A 113 -10.90 -6.02 11.26
N THR A 114 -10.94 -5.79 9.95
CA THR A 114 -11.28 -4.51 9.35
C THR A 114 -12.66 -4.63 8.71
N HIS A 115 -13.48 -3.59 8.81
CA HIS A 115 -14.79 -3.59 8.15
C HIS A 115 -14.63 -3.51 6.62
N PRO A 116 -15.49 -4.17 5.80
CA PRO A 116 -15.41 -4.10 4.34
C PRO A 116 -15.61 -2.67 3.82
N SER A 117 -16.50 -1.92 4.48
CA SER A 117 -16.68 -0.49 4.24
C SER A 117 -15.49 0.27 4.82
N CYS A 118 -14.57 0.62 3.93
CA CYS A 118 -13.62 1.69 4.13
C CYS A 118 -13.53 2.42 2.79
N TYR A 119 -14.61 3.11 2.41
CA TYR A 119 -14.37 4.44 1.88
C TYR A 119 -13.44 5.10 2.92
N PRO A 120 -12.33 5.74 2.52
CA PRO A 120 -11.77 6.71 3.44
C PRO A 120 -12.97 7.58 3.79
N ALA A 121 -13.44 7.52 5.05
CA ALA A 121 -14.23 8.62 5.57
C ALA A 121 -13.28 9.78 5.32
N LEU A 122 -13.55 10.52 4.25
CA LEU A 122 -12.59 11.42 3.66
C LEU A 122 -12.16 12.29 4.83
N ILE A 123 -10.93 12.12 5.30
CA ILE A 123 -10.37 12.96 6.37
C ILE A 123 -10.38 14.43 5.88
N ASN A 124 -10.52 14.62 4.56
CA ASN A 124 -10.71 15.89 3.86
C ASN A 124 -12.18 16.35 3.76
N GLY A 125 -13.14 15.61 4.32
CA GLY A 125 -14.59 15.80 4.10
C GLY A 125 -15.35 16.37 5.29
N ILE A 126 -14.67 16.73 6.39
CA ILE A 126 -15.30 17.49 7.46
C ILE A 126 -15.24 18.97 7.05
N PRO A 127 -16.38 19.64 6.77
CA PRO A 127 -16.39 21.07 6.49
C PRO A 127 -15.67 21.83 7.61
N LYS A 128 -14.93 22.89 7.29
CA LYS A 128 -14.25 23.70 8.32
C LYS A 128 -15.23 24.27 9.36
N GLU A 129 -16.49 24.39 8.96
CA GLU A 129 -17.60 24.90 9.77
C GLU A 129 -18.24 23.81 10.64
N PHE A 130 -17.83 22.55 10.53
CA PHE A 130 -18.38 21.46 11.31
C PHE A 130 -18.07 21.65 12.79
N LYS A 131 -19.15 21.76 13.57
CA LYS A 131 -19.10 21.80 15.04
C LYS A 131 -19.71 20.51 15.57
N PRO A 132 -18.95 19.69 16.33
CA PRO A 132 -19.44 18.41 16.85
C PRO A 132 -20.55 18.57 17.89
N GLU A 133 -20.64 19.73 18.51
CA GLU A 133 -21.67 20.11 19.48
C GLU A 133 -23.03 20.42 18.82
N ASP A 134 -23.02 20.67 17.51
CA ASP A 134 -24.23 21.00 16.75
C ASP A 134 -24.83 19.73 16.13
N SER A 135 -25.92 19.26 16.74
CA SER A 135 -26.68 18.08 16.28
C SER A 135 -27.18 18.18 14.84
N SER A 136 -27.35 19.39 14.29
CA SER A 136 -27.80 19.59 12.91
C SER A 136 -26.72 19.21 11.89
N HIS A 137 -25.45 19.46 12.20
CA HIS A 137 -24.32 19.10 11.35
C HIS A 137 -24.10 17.58 11.29
N LEU A 138 -24.35 16.87 12.40
CA LEU A 138 -24.32 15.41 12.42
C LEU A 138 -25.39 14.80 11.51
N LEU A 139 -26.58 15.39 11.49
CA LEU A 139 -27.67 14.94 10.62
C LEU A 139 -27.32 15.18 9.14
N GLN A 140 -26.74 16.34 8.81
CA GLN A 140 -26.29 16.65 7.45
C GLN A 140 -25.22 15.67 6.94
N LEU A 141 -24.20 15.37 7.75
CA LEU A 141 -23.17 14.39 7.39
C LEU A 141 -23.78 13.00 7.14
N ARG A 142 -24.74 12.59 7.98
CA ARG A 142 -25.45 11.31 7.80
C ARG A 142 -26.23 11.27 6.49
N THR A 143 -26.99 12.33 6.18
CA THR A 143 -27.76 12.41 4.93
C THR A 143 -26.85 12.40 3.69
N GLN A 144 -25.71 13.09 3.74
CA GLN A 144 -24.72 13.05 2.66
C GLN A 144 -24.18 11.64 2.43
N HIS A 145 -23.81 10.93 3.51
CA HIS A 145 -23.33 9.55 3.43
C HIS A 145 -24.39 8.58 2.87
N ASP A 146 -25.64 8.69 3.33
CA ASP A 146 -26.76 7.88 2.85
C ASP A 146 -27.08 8.14 1.37
N SER A 147 -26.89 9.38 0.90
CA SER A 147 -27.11 9.74 -0.52
C SER A 147 -26.05 9.15 -1.44
N ILE A 148 -24.80 9.10 -0.98
CA ILE A 148 -23.68 8.48 -1.71
C ILE A 148 -23.87 6.96 -1.77
N SER A 149 -24.33 6.34 -0.69
CA SER A 149 -24.58 4.89 -0.63
C SER A 149 -25.75 4.42 -1.52
N LYS A 150 -26.59 5.32 -2.02
CA LYS A 150 -27.71 5.01 -2.94
C LYS A 150 -27.36 5.21 -4.42
N MET A 151 -26.19 5.77 -4.73
CA MET A 151 -25.72 5.99 -6.11
C MET A 151 -24.75 4.90 -6.59
N ALA A 152 -24.38 3.96 -5.73
CA ALA A 152 -23.55 2.79 -6.04
C ALA A 152 -24.43 1.53 -6.11
#